data_AF-A0A0B7JT38-F1
#
_entry.id   AF-A0A0B7JT38-F1
#
_cell.length_a   1.000
_cell.length_b   1.000
_cell.length_c   1.000
_cell.angle_alpha   90.00
_cell.angle_beta   90.00
_cell.angle_gamma   90.00
#
_symmetry.space_group_name_H-M   'P 1'
#
loop_
_entity.id
_entity.type
_entity.pdbx_description
1 polymer ?
#
loop_
_entity_poly.entity_id
_entity_poly.type
_entity_poly.pdbx_seq_one_letter_code
_entity_poly.pdbx_strand_id
1 'polypeptide(L)'
;MLLEEAPATLIHATIDNFNINQDRVAVARIGESLSTLQQARDLHLRDEETSLKKLNRQLNTFTSQYEDLSTAHSSADHASKISRLDTKKRRDAVDDEVLLRLKVYRSLGIDIERDERDGEWSKAVVRNDRKGDVHVVNMDKKFSRYFYANYFWSTL
;
A
#
# COMPACT_ATOMS: atom_id res chain seq x y z
N MET A 1 -27.52 95.97 5.25
CA MET A 1 -27.15 94.54 5.24
C MET A 1 -27.52 93.97 3.87
N LEU A 2 -26.60 94.04 2.89
CA LEU A 2 -26.55 93.20 1.69
C LEU A 2 -25.30 93.59 0.87
N LEU A 3 -24.30 92.69 0.86
CA LEU A 3 -23.02 92.67 0.11
C LEU A 3 -22.08 93.89 0.23
N GLU A 4 -20.99 93.73 0.98
CA GLU A 4 -19.87 94.70 1.09
C GLU A 4 -18.95 94.74 -0.16
N GLU A 5 -19.05 93.76 -1.07
CA GLU A 5 -18.26 93.71 -2.30
C GLU A 5 -19.14 93.72 -3.56
N ALA A 6 -18.66 94.38 -4.61
CA ALA A 6 -19.30 94.37 -5.91
C ALA A 6 -19.31 92.93 -6.49
N PRO A 7 -20.45 92.45 -7.04
CA PRO A 7 -20.58 91.06 -7.49
C PRO A 7 -19.60 90.68 -8.63
N ALA A 8 -19.15 91.66 -9.40
CA ALA A 8 -18.13 91.45 -10.43
C ALA A 8 -16.77 91.02 -9.84
N THR A 9 -16.39 91.56 -8.68
CA THR A 9 -15.13 91.21 -7.99
C THR A 9 -15.16 89.76 -7.52
N LEU A 10 -16.30 89.31 -6.98
CA LEU A 10 -16.47 87.93 -6.55
C LEU A 10 -16.41 86.97 -7.75
N ILE A 11 -17.02 87.32 -8.88
CA ILE A 11 -16.98 86.50 -10.11
C ILE A 11 -15.53 86.37 -10.61
N HIS A 12 -14.78 87.46 -10.70
CA HIS A 12 -13.37 87.41 -11.09
C HIS A 12 -12.53 86.57 -10.12
N ALA A 13 -12.70 86.76 -8.81
CA ALA A 13 -12.02 85.96 -7.79
C ALA A 13 -12.36 84.46 -7.90
N THR A 14 -13.61 84.10 -8.23
CA THR A 14 -13.98 82.69 -8.46
C THR A 14 -13.38 82.12 -9.74
N ILE A 15 -13.22 82.90 -10.80
CA ILE A 15 -12.59 82.46 -12.05
C ILE A 15 -11.09 82.26 -11.83
N ASP A 16 -10.42 83.20 -11.15
CA ASP A 16 -8.98 83.15 -10.91
C ASP A 16 -8.60 82.00 -9.97
N ASN A 17 -9.44 81.69 -8.99
CA ASN A 17 -9.22 80.57 -8.07
C ASN A 17 -9.66 79.21 -8.65
N PHE A 18 -10.31 79.16 -9.82
CA PHE A 18 -10.76 77.90 -10.42
C PHE A 18 -9.61 77.19 -11.16
N ASN A 19 -8.86 76.37 -10.42
CA ASN A 19 -7.64 75.73 -10.93
C ASN A 19 -7.89 74.40 -11.67
N ILE A 20 -8.23 74.49 -12.95
CA ILE A 20 -8.44 73.32 -13.84
C ILE A 20 -7.18 72.45 -13.99
N ASN A 21 -6.00 73.06 -13.93
CA ASN A 21 -4.74 72.34 -14.14
C ASN A 21 -4.44 71.35 -13.01
N GLN A 22 -4.79 71.71 -11.77
CA GLN A 22 -4.64 70.82 -10.63
C GLN A 22 -5.50 69.56 -10.76
N ASP A 23 -6.74 69.72 -11.19
CA ASP A 23 -7.65 68.59 -11.43
C ASP A 23 -7.18 67.72 -12.60
N ARG A 24 -6.68 68.35 -13.67
CA ARG A 24 -6.08 67.62 -14.80
C ARG A 24 -4.89 66.75 -14.35
N VAL A 25 -4.02 67.28 -13.50
CA VAL A 25 -2.89 66.52 -12.94
C VAL A 25 -3.38 65.41 -12.02
N ALA A 26 -4.40 65.65 -11.20
CA ALA A 26 -5.00 64.63 -10.34
C ALA A 26 -5.57 63.47 -11.16
N VAL A 27 -6.32 63.75 -12.23
CA VAL A 27 -6.86 62.72 -13.15
C VAL A 27 -5.72 61.93 -13.82
N ALA A 28 -4.65 62.60 -14.25
CA ALA A 28 -3.49 61.91 -14.82
C ALA A 28 -2.83 60.93 -13.82
N ARG A 29 -2.66 61.34 -12.56
CA ARG A 29 -2.15 60.48 -11.48
C ARG A 29 -3.05 59.28 -11.20
N ILE A 30 -4.37 59.47 -11.22
CA ILE A 30 -5.34 58.38 -11.08
C ILE A 30 -5.20 57.40 -12.24
N GLY A 31 -5.03 57.89 -13.47
CA GLY A 31 -4.81 57.05 -14.66
C GLY A 31 -3.54 56.20 -14.55
N GLU A 32 -2.43 56.78 -14.07
CA GLU A 32 -1.18 56.05 -13.82
C GLU A 32 -1.35 54.98 -12.72
N SER A 33 -2.06 55.33 -11.64
CA SER A 33 -2.38 54.39 -10.55
C SER A 33 -3.24 53.23 -11.03
N LEU A 34 -4.24 53.50 -11.87
CA LEU A 34 -5.09 52.47 -12.49
C LEU A 34 -4.29 51.56 -13.42
N SER A 35 -3.38 52.12 -14.22
CA SER A 35 -2.51 51.33 -15.09
C SER A 35 -1.61 50.40 -14.28
N THR A 36 -1.01 50.92 -13.20
CA THR A 36 -0.16 50.13 -12.29
C THR A 36 -0.97 49.02 -11.60
N LEU A 37 -2.17 49.33 -11.11
CA LEU A 37 -3.07 48.34 -10.51
C LEU A 37 -3.46 47.25 -11.52
N GLN A 38 -3.78 47.63 -12.76
CA GLN A 38 -4.13 46.69 -13.80
C GLN A 38 -2.96 45.76 -14.12
N GLN A 39 -1.74 46.27 -14.25
CA GLN A 39 -0.54 45.45 -14.47
C GLN A 39 -0.30 44.46 -13.33
N ALA A 40 -0.42 44.91 -12.06
CA ALA A 40 -0.29 44.05 -10.90
C ALA A 40 -1.36 42.95 -10.88
N ARG A 41 -2.61 43.29 -11.20
CA ARG A 41 -3.71 42.33 -11.29
C ARG A 41 -3.47 41.30 -12.38
N ASP A 42 -2.99 41.72 -13.56
CA ASP A 42 -2.72 40.81 -14.67
C ASP A 42 -1.58 39.84 -14.33
N LEU A 43 -0.58 40.29 -13.57
CA LEU A 43 0.48 39.41 -13.05
C LEU A 43 -0.09 38.38 -12.06
N HIS A 44 -0.88 38.83 -11.07
CA HIS A 44 -1.53 37.93 -10.11
C HIS A 44 -2.41 36.88 -10.78
N LEU A 45 -3.20 37.28 -11.79
CA LEU A 45 -4.04 36.33 -12.53
C LEU A 45 -3.21 35.26 -13.24
N ARG A 46 -2.08 35.64 -13.82
CA ARG A 46 -1.15 34.68 -14.47
C ARG A 46 -0.56 33.72 -13.44
N ASP A 47 -0.12 34.21 -12.30
CA ASP A 47 0.47 33.38 -11.24
C ASP A 47 -0.55 32.37 -10.70
N GLU A 48 -1.78 32.81 -10.42
CA GLU A 48 -2.87 31.93 -10.01
C GLU A 48 -3.22 30.91 -11.10
N GLU A 49 -3.28 31.32 -12.37
CA GLU A 49 -3.54 30.40 -13.48
C GLU A 49 -2.46 29.32 -13.61
N THR A 50 -1.19 29.69 -13.44
CA THR A 50 -0.09 28.71 -13.46
C THR A 50 -0.17 27.74 -12.28
N SER A 51 -0.55 28.23 -11.10
CA SER A 51 -0.75 27.42 -9.89
C SER A 51 -1.90 26.42 -10.08
N LEU A 52 -3.03 26.87 -10.62
CA LEU A 52 -4.17 26.02 -10.96
C LEU A 52 -3.79 24.95 -12.00
N LYS A 53 -3.05 25.32 -13.05
CA LYS A 53 -2.56 24.36 -14.04
C LYS A 53 -1.66 23.29 -13.41
N LYS A 54 -0.77 23.69 -12.48
CA LYS A 54 0.10 22.75 -11.75
C LYS A 54 -0.73 21.81 -10.88
N LEU A 55 -1.66 22.35 -10.10
CA LEU A 55 -2.51 21.55 -9.21
C LEU A 55 -3.39 20.58 -10.00
N ASN A 56 -3.95 21.02 -11.14
CA ASN A 56 -4.73 20.17 -12.02
C ASN A 56 -3.91 19.00 -12.60
N ARG A 57 -2.64 19.25 -12.99
CA ARG A 57 -1.73 18.17 -13.41
C ARG A 57 -1.45 17.18 -12.27
N GLN A 58 -1.27 17.67 -11.05
CA GLN A 58 -1.07 16.81 -9.88
C GLN A 58 -2.31 15.96 -9.59
N LEU A 59 -3.51 16.57 -9.65
CA LEU A 59 -4.77 15.87 -9.44
C LEU A 59 -4.95 14.76 -10.48
N ASN A 60 -4.77 15.07 -11.76
CA ASN A 60 -4.83 14.05 -12.82
C ASN A 60 -3.84 12.91 -12.58
N THR A 61 -2.62 13.23 -12.12
CA THR A 61 -1.61 12.22 -11.79
C THR A 61 -2.06 11.31 -10.64
N PHE A 62 -2.57 11.88 -9.55
CA PHE A 62 -3.07 11.10 -8.41
C PHE A 62 -4.33 10.31 -8.75
N THR A 63 -5.22 10.87 -9.57
CA THR A 63 -6.41 10.16 -10.06
C THR A 63 -6.01 8.95 -10.90
N SER A 64 -5.10 9.11 -11.86
CA SER A 64 -4.59 7.97 -12.63
C SER A 64 -3.90 6.93 -11.75
N GLN A 65 -3.08 7.36 -10.77
CA GLN A 65 -2.48 6.43 -9.80
C GLN A 65 -3.53 5.65 -9.00
N TYR A 66 -4.61 6.32 -8.56
CA TYR A 66 -5.69 5.65 -7.84
C TYR A 66 -6.44 4.67 -8.74
N GLU A 67 -6.70 5.02 -9.99
CA GLU A 67 -7.33 4.13 -10.98
C GLU A 67 -6.45 2.91 -11.27
N ASP A 68 -5.15 3.11 -11.49
CA ASP A 68 -4.17 2.03 -11.68
C ASP A 68 -4.10 1.11 -10.45
N LEU A 69 -4.07 1.69 -9.25
CA LEU A 69 -3.99 0.93 -8.01
C LEU A 69 -5.30 0.19 -7.72
N SER A 70 -6.45 0.82 -8.00
CA SER A 70 -7.77 0.21 -7.86
C SER A 70 -7.98 -0.94 -8.84
N THR A 71 -7.52 -0.80 -10.08
CA THR A 71 -7.61 -1.85 -11.10
C THR A 71 -6.60 -2.98 -10.81
N ALA A 72 -5.39 -2.66 -10.37
CA ALA A 72 -4.40 -3.64 -9.93
C ALA A 72 -4.85 -4.42 -8.67
N HIS A 73 -5.60 -3.77 -7.76
CA HIS A 73 -6.22 -4.42 -6.61
C HIS A 73 -7.62 -4.96 -6.92
N SER A 74 -7.72 -5.85 -7.91
CA SER A 74 -8.85 -6.78 -7.94
C SER A 74 -8.88 -7.55 -6.62
N SER A 75 -9.84 -7.22 -5.74
CA SER A 75 -9.98 -7.84 -4.42
C SER A 75 -10.12 -9.36 -4.53
N ALA A 76 -10.69 -9.83 -5.65
CA ALA A 76 -10.80 -11.24 -6.01
C ALA A 76 -9.43 -11.89 -6.24
N ASP A 77 -8.50 -11.22 -6.92
CA ASP A 77 -7.16 -11.75 -7.18
C ASP A 77 -6.33 -11.80 -5.90
N HIS A 78 -6.40 -10.78 -5.05
CA HIS A 78 -5.72 -10.78 -3.76
C HIS A 78 -6.26 -11.85 -2.83
N ALA A 79 -7.58 -11.99 -2.71
CA ALA A 79 -8.22 -13.04 -1.92
C ALA A 79 -7.83 -14.45 -2.41
N SER A 80 -7.78 -14.65 -3.73
CA SER A 80 -7.34 -15.93 -4.31
C SER A 80 -5.86 -16.22 -4.02
N LYS A 81 -5.01 -15.19 -4.05
CA LYS A 81 -3.58 -15.31 -3.76
C LYS A 81 -3.35 -15.65 -2.29
N ILE A 82 -4.04 -14.98 -1.37
CA ILE A 82 -3.98 -15.28 0.08
C ILE A 82 -4.41 -16.72 0.32
N SER A 83 -5.57 -17.13 -0.20
CA SER A 83 -6.10 -18.48 0.00
C SER A 83 -5.14 -19.57 -0.51
N ARG A 84 -4.48 -19.35 -1.66
CA ARG A 84 -3.43 -20.24 -2.18
C ARG A 84 -2.22 -20.31 -1.27
N LEU A 85 -1.74 -19.18 -0.77
CA LEU A 85 -0.59 -19.12 0.14
C LEU A 85 -0.88 -19.80 1.48
N ASP A 86 -2.09 -19.60 2.04
CA ASP A 86 -2.52 -20.26 3.26
C ASP A 86 -2.62 -21.77 3.10
N THR A 87 -3.14 -22.23 1.96
CA THR A 87 -3.20 -23.66 1.64
C THR A 87 -1.80 -24.26 1.54
N LYS A 88 -0.85 -23.56 0.91
CA LYS A 88 0.55 -23.99 0.84
C LYS A 88 1.18 -24.04 2.24
N LYS A 89 1.04 -22.98 3.04
CA LYS A 89 1.58 -22.91 4.40
C LYS A 89 1.04 -24.03 5.30
N ARG A 90 -0.26 -24.37 5.17
CA ARG A 90 -0.86 -25.51 5.89
C ARG A 90 -0.27 -26.84 5.46
N ARG A 91 -0.02 -27.05 4.16
CA ARG A 91 0.64 -28.26 3.66
C ARG A 91 2.06 -28.39 4.17
N ASP A 92 2.85 -27.33 4.03
CA ASP A 92 4.25 -27.32 4.48
C ASP A 92 4.34 -27.61 6.00
N ALA A 93 3.42 -27.07 6.81
CA ALA A 93 3.35 -27.36 8.24
C ALA A 93 2.98 -28.82 8.57
N VAL A 94 2.08 -29.44 7.79
CA VAL A 94 1.73 -30.86 7.96
C VAL A 94 2.89 -31.75 7.55
N ASP A 95 3.59 -31.41 6.46
CA ASP A 95 4.77 -32.15 6.00
C ASP A 95 5.89 -32.09 7.05
N ASP A 96 6.12 -30.92 7.66
CA ASP A 96 7.06 -30.75 8.77
C ASP A 96 6.68 -31.61 9.99
N GLU A 97 5.40 -31.65 10.37
CA GLU A 97 4.91 -32.49 11.47
C GLU A 97 5.16 -33.99 11.20
N VAL A 98 4.88 -34.47 9.99
CA VAL A 98 5.10 -35.86 9.59
C VAL A 98 6.59 -36.19 9.58
N LEU A 99 7.43 -35.31 9.04
CA LEU A 99 8.88 -35.48 9.02
C LEU A 99 9.46 -35.53 10.44
N LEU A 100 8.97 -34.68 11.35
CA LEU A 100 9.35 -34.70 12.76
C LEU A 100 8.96 -36.01 13.43
N ARG A 101 7.72 -36.47 13.26
CA ARG A 101 7.26 -37.77 13.78
C ARG A 101 8.13 -38.91 13.24
N LEU A 102 8.42 -38.92 11.94
CA LEU A 102 9.26 -39.94 11.33
C LEU A 102 10.72 -39.88 11.84
N LYS A 103 11.24 -38.68 12.13
CA LYS A 103 12.55 -38.51 12.77
C LYS A 103 12.57 -39.07 14.20
N VAL A 104 11.50 -38.86 14.97
CA VAL A 104 11.35 -39.43 16.31
C VAL A 104 11.34 -40.96 16.26
N TYR A 105 10.53 -41.57 15.38
CA TYR A 105 10.50 -43.04 15.25
C TYR A 105 11.84 -43.64 14.83
N ARG A 106 12.56 -42.99 13.90
CA ARG A 106 13.92 -43.40 13.51
C ARG A 106 14.92 -43.26 14.66
N SER A 107 14.81 -42.22 15.49
CA SER A 107 15.67 -42.05 16.67
C SER A 107 15.41 -43.08 17.76
N LEU A 108 14.19 -43.64 17.82
CA LEU A 108 13.84 -44.77 18.69
C LEU A 108 14.39 -46.10 18.15
N GLY A 109 15.08 -46.10 17.02
CA GLY A 109 15.65 -47.32 16.42
C GLY A 109 14.68 -48.11 15.55
N ILE A 110 13.51 -47.54 15.21
CA ILE A 110 12.54 -48.16 14.28
C ILE A 110 12.81 -47.62 12.87
N ASP A 111 13.28 -48.49 11.99
CA ASP A 111 13.46 -48.22 10.57
C ASP A 111 12.46 -49.04 9.75
N ILE A 112 11.95 -48.50 8.65
CA ILE A 112 10.96 -49.17 7.81
C ILE A 112 11.47 -49.16 6.38
N GLU A 113 11.62 -50.35 5.81
CA GLU A 113 12.07 -50.56 4.44
C GLU A 113 10.85 -50.82 3.55
N ARG A 114 10.88 -50.19 2.37
CA ARG A 114 9.85 -50.33 1.35
C ARG A 114 10.37 -51.25 0.26
N ASP A 115 9.57 -52.22 -0.19
CA ASP A 115 9.97 -53.09 -1.28
C ASP A 115 9.98 -52.31 -2.61
N GLU A 116 11.06 -52.43 -3.38
CA GLU A 116 11.28 -51.71 -4.64
C GLU A 116 10.29 -52.12 -5.74
N ARG A 117 9.68 -53.30 -5.63
CA ARG A 117 8.80 -53.85 -6.69
C ARG A 117 7.34 -53.43 -6.56
N ASP A 118 6.78 -53.49 -5.35
CA ASP A 118 5.35 -53.26 -5.12
C ASP A 118 5.04 -51.96 -4.36
N GLY A 119 6.08 -51.28 -3.84
CA GLY A 119 5.88 -50.06 -3.06
C GLY A 119 5.06 -50.25 -1.79
N GLU A 120 4.87 -51.49 -1.33
CA GLU A 120 4.31 -51.79 -0.01
C GLU A 120 5.42 -51.79 1.05
N TRP A 121 5.10 -51.37 2.27
CA TRP A 121 6.01 -51.39 3.42
C TRP A 121 6.12 -52.83 3.93
N SER A 122 7.17 -53.54 3.53
CA SER A 122 7.28 -54.98 3.75
C SER A 122 8.17 -55.35 4.93
N LYS A 123 9.08 -54.48 5.38
CA LYS A 123 10.00 -54.83 6.47
C LYS A 123 10.18 -53.68 7.44
N ALA A 124 10.13 -53.98 8.73
CA ALA A 124 10.51 -53.08 9.81
C ALA A 124 11.72 -53.64 10.55
N VAL A 125 12.69 -52.79 10.85
CA VAL A 125 13.89 -53.13 11.64
C VAL A 125 13.83 -52.32 12.92
N VAL A 126 13.69 -53.00 14.06
CA VAL A 126 13.69 -52.38 15.39
C VAL A 126 15.01 -52.67 16.08
N ARG A 127 15.77 -51.63 16.39
CA ARG A 127 17.07 -51.71 17.07
C ARG A 127 16.92 -51.26 18.51
N ASN A 128 17.22 -52.13 19.46
CA ASN A 128 17.23 -51.80 20.88
C ASN A 128 18.64 -51.40 21.31
N ASP A 129 18.90 -50.10 21.42
CA ASP A 129 20.23 -49.56 21.76
C ASP A 129 20.70 -49.95 23.18
N ARG A 130 19.77 -50.30 24.09
CA ARG A 130 20.10 -50.70 25.47
C ARG A 130 20.52 -52.15 25.58
N LYS A 131 19.88 -53.04 24.81
CA LYS A 131 20.16 -54.49 24.83
C LYS A 131 21.16 -54.92 23.76
N GLY A 132 21.36 -54.10 22.72
CA GLY A 132 22.21 -54.42 21.58
C GLY A 132 21.56 -55.37 20.56
N ASP A 133 20.25 -55.63 20.68
CA ASP A 133 19.52 -56.56 19.83
C ASP A 133 18.85 -55.85 18.65
N VAL A 134 18.80 -56.52 17.49
CA VAL A 134 18.15 -56.04 16.28
C VAL A 134 17.06 -57.03 15.84
N HIS A 135 15.81 -56.58 15.84
CA HIS A 135 14.66 -57.36 15.41
C HIS A 135 14.24 -56.95 14.01
N VAL A 136 14.38 -57.86 13.05
CA VAL A 136 13.87 -57.69 11.69
C VAL A 136 12.51 -58.36 11.59
N VAL A 137 11.47 -57.57 11.36
CA VAL A 137 10.08 -58.02 11.25
C VAL A 137 9.60 -57.82 9.81
N ASN A 138 9.18 -58.90 9.17
CA ASN A 138 8.49 -58.84 7.89
C ASN A 138 7.00 -58.52 8.15
N MET A 139 6.55 -57.38 7.65
CA MET A 139 5.18 -56.88 7.81
C MET A 139 4.26 -57.51 6.76
N ASP A 140 3.89 -58.77 6.99
CA ASP A 140 2.89 -59.48 6.17
C ASP A 140 1.47 -59.07 6.61
N LYS A 141 0.49 -59.08 5.70
CA LYS A 141 -0.93 -58.80 5.95
C LYS A 141 -1.62 -59.87 6.82
N LYS A 142 -0.88 -60.90 7.23
CA LYS A 142 -1.36 -62.03 8.06
C LYS A 142 -1.63 -61.66 9.52
N PHE A 143 -0.98 -60.62 10.05
CA PHE A 143 -1.15 -60.20 11.45
C PHE A 143 -1.85 -58.85 11.55
N SER A 144 -2.56 -58.63 12.66
CA SER A 144 -3.26 -57.37 12.89
C SER A 144 -2.29 -56.23 13.18
N ARG A 145 -2.70 -55.00 12.85
CA ARG A 145 -1.95 -53.77 13.19
C ARG A 145 -1.65 -53.67 14.69
N TYR A 146 -2.58 -54.14 15.53
CA TYR A 146 -2.42 -54.15 16.99
C TYR A 146 -1.30 -55.08 17.45
N PHE A 147 -1.18 -56.26 16.82
CA PHE A 147 -0.13 -57.22 17.11
C PHE A 147 1.26 -56.64 16.85
N TYR A 148 1.47 -56.04 15.67
CA TYR A 148 2.75 -55.40 15.32
C TYR A 148 3.09 -54.23 16.23
N ALA A 149 2.11 -53.37 16.55
CA ALA A 149 2.33 -52.26 17.47
C ALA A 149 2.80 -52.75 18.84
N ASN A 150 2.10 -53.73 19.43
CA ASN A 150 2.48 -54.28 20.73
C ASN A 150 3.85 -54.96 20.70
N TYR A 151 4.16 -55.68 19.60
CA TYR A 151 5.46 -56.30 19.40
C TYR A 151 6.60 -55.27 19.33
N PHE A 152 6.44 -54.19 18.55
CA PHE A 152 7.43 -53.11 18.46
C PHE A 152 7.64 -52.43 19.82
N TRP A 153 6.56 -52.11 20.54
CA TRP A 153 6.66 -51.52 21.88
C TRP A 153 7.31 -52.46 22.91
N SER A 154 7.15 -53.78 22.76
CA SER A 154 7.78 -54.76 23.64
C SER A 154 9.26 -55.00 23.34
N THR A 155 9.72 -54.69 22.13
CA THR A 155 11.10 -54.94 21.66
C THR A 155 12.02 -53.72 21.80
N LEU A 156 11.45 -52.51 21.97
CA LEU A 156 12.16 -51.27 22.33
C LEU A 156 12.84 -51.32 23.71
#